data_AF-A0A1V5VTJ7-F1
#
_entry.id   AF-A0A1V5VTJ7-F1
#
_cell.length_a   1.000
_cell.length_b   1.000
_cell.length_c   1.000
_cell.angle_alpha   90.00
_cell.angle_beta   90.00
_cell.angle_gamma   90.00
#
_symmetry.space_group_name_H-M   'P 1'
#
loop_
_entity.id
_entity.type
_entity.pdbx_description
1 polymer ?
#
loop_
_entity_poly.entity_id
_entity_poly.type
_entity_poly.pdbx_seq_one_letter_code
_entity_poly.pdbx_strand_id
1 'polypeptide(L)'
;MNRNKNKGKTWERELATHLSKITGKSFIRVPNSGSYIGKSNIFRAETLSTEQIGMFEGDIITPKEWDHVRFECKFYKKISWNNLWQFDGDKELNEWIQQAEQGTRPYWFLCFKINNIGKFVVFPAHQSFYRFSSHLIYTPKSIKCTYTPCFIVSMDSFFENNINIIEELNK
;
A
#
# COMPACT_ATOMS: atom_id res chain seq x y z
N MET A 1 17.41 14.66 -13.14
CA MET A 1 16.36 13.77 -12.58
C MET A 1 16.56 13.61 -11.08
N ASN A 2 15.51 13.75 -10.26
CA ASN A 2 15.60 13.64 -8.80
C ASN A 2 15.71 12.15 -8.36
N ARG A 3 16.83 11.78 -7.72
CA ARG A 3 17.20 10.40 -7.36
C ARG A 3 16.17 9.70 -6.47
N ASN A 4 15.52 10.42 -5.55
CA ASN A 4 14.53 9.82 -4.64
C ASN A 4 13.23 9.47 -5.37
N LYS A 5 12.77 10.34 -6.27
CA LYS A 5 11.59 10.08 -7.13
C LYS A 5 11.81 8.88 -8.04
N ASN A 6 13.04 8.66 -8.51
CA ASN A 6 13.39 7.50 -9.31
C ASN A 6 13.32 6.19 -8.50
N LYS A 7 13.73 6.20 -7.23
CA LYS A 7 13.66 5.01 -6.37
C LYS A 7 12.22 4.60 -6.04
N GLY A 8 11.35 5.55 -5.73
CA GLY A 8 9.90 5.28 -5.54
C GLY A 8 9.29 4.63 -6.78
N LYS A 9 9.48 5.24 -7.96
CA LYS A 9 9.02 4.70 -9.24
C LYS A 9 9.62 3.33 -9.59
N THR A 10 10.82 3.03 -9.09
CA THR A 10 11.45 1.71 -9.29
C THR A 10 10.78 0.69 -8.39
N TRP A 11 10.53 1.05 -7.12
CA TRP A 11 9.83 0.19 -6.18
C TRP A 11 8.41 -0.16 -6.63
N GLU A 12 7.63 0.83 -7.07
CA GLU A 12 6.29 0.59 -7.62
C GLU A 12 6.32 -0.41 -8.80
N ARG A 13 7.30 -0.29 -9.70
CA ARG A 13 7.47 -1.24 -10.81
C ARG A 13 7.90 -2.62 -10.34
N GLU A 14 8.81 -2.71 -9.38
CA GLU A 14 9.24 -3.98 -8.78
C GLU A 14 8.04 -4.72 -8.19
N LEU A 15 7.18 -4.03 -7.44
CA LEU A 15 5.96 -4.61 -6.87
C LEU A 15 4.98 -5.07 -7.95
N ALA A 16 4.65 -4.21 -8.93
CA ALA A 16 3.75 -4.56 -10.02
C ALA A 16 4.24 -5.78 -10.82
N THR A 17 5.55 -5.83 -11.11
CA THR A 17 6.18 -6.96 -11.81
C THR A 17 6.12 -8.23 -10.98
N HIS A 18 6.38 -8.14 -9.68
CA HIS A 18 6.31 -9.27 -8.77
C HIS A 18 4.90 -9.85 -8.69
N LEU A 19 3.89 -9.00 -8.44
CA LEU A 19 2.49 -9.41 -8.41
C LEU A 19 2.05 -10.04 -9.73
N SER A 20 2.42 -9.43 -10.87
CA SER A 20 2.12 -9.99 -12.18
C SER A 20 2.75 -11.38 -12.38
N LYS A 21 3.99 -11.56 -11.93
CA LYS A 21 4.71 -12.83 -12.05
C LYS A 21 4.04 -13.95 -11.24
N ILE A 22 3.68 -13.67 -9.97
CA ILE A 22 3.16 -14.72 -9.08
C ILE A 22 1.68 -15.06 -9.35
N THR A 23 0.92 -14.12 -9.93
CA THR A 23 -0.51 -14.31 -10.25
C THR A 23 -0.77 -14.70 -11.69
N GLY A 24 0.16 -14.43 -12.61
CA GLY A 24 -0.06 -14.51 -14.05
C GLY A 24 -1.00 -13.43 -14.61
N LYS A 25 -1.34 -12.40 -13.82
CA LYS A 25 -2.29 -11.33 -14.17
C LYS A 25 -1.57 -10.00 -14.43
N SER A 26 -2.27 -9.03 -15.01
CA SER A 26 -1.69 -7.71 -15.33
C SER A 26 -1.80 -6.74 -14.14
N PHE A 27 -0.66 -6.46 -13.49
CA PHE A 27 -0.54 -5.35 -12.55
C PHE A 27 0.33 -4.27 -13.18
N ILE A 28 -0.16 -3.03 -13.22
CA ILE A 28 0.58 -1.91 -13.81
C ILE A 28 0.67 -0.75 -12.84
N ARG A 29 1.81 -0.07 -12.86
CA ARG A 29 2.00 1.13 -12.05
C ARG A 29 1.12 2.26 -12.57
N VAL A 30 0.48 3.01 -11.66
CA VAL A 30 -0.30 4.18 -12.02
C VAL A 30 0.58 5.23 -12.74
N PRO A 31 0.19 5.69 -13.95
CA PRO A 31 0.84 6.80 -14.62
C PRO A 31 0.73 8.07 -13.76
N ASN A 32 1.83 8.79 -13.56
CA ASN A 32 1.84 10.02 -12.75
C ASN A 32 1.27 9.87 -11.31
N SER A 33 1.64 8.79 -10.62
CA SER A 33 1.28 8.38 -9.24
C SER A 33 1.54 9.38 -8.09
N GLY A 34 1.73 10.68 -8.37
CA GLY A 34 1.86 11.72 -7.35
C GLY A 34 0.82 12.83 -7.44
N SER A 35 -0.04 12.86 -8.46
CA SER A 35 -0.88 14.03 -8.70
C SER A 35 -2.20 13.79 -9.43
N TYR A 36 -2.53 12.61 -9.95
CA TYR A 36 -3.71 12.53 -10.83
C TYR A 36 -5.04 12.71 -10.08
N ILE A 37 -5.18 12.10 -8.90
CA ILE A 37 -6.33 12.25 -7.98
C ILE A 37 -5.82 12.45 -6.53
N GLY A 38 -4.74 13.21 -6.36
CA GLY A 38 -4.31 13.68 -5.03
C GLY A 38 -5.13 14.89 -4.60
N LYS A 39 -5.05 15.28 -3.31
CA LYS A 39 -5.71 16.46 -2.70
C LYS A 39 -5.67 17.76 -3.54
N SER A 40 -4.72 17.88 -4.47
CA SER A 40 -4.51 19.01 -5.37
C SER A 40 -5.23 18.95 -6.74
N ASN A 41 -5.90 17.85 -7.11
CA ASN A 41 -6.55 17.69 -8.42
C ASN A 41 -8.02 17.19 -8.35
N ILE A 42 -8.72 17.52 -7.27
CA ILE A 42 -10.15 17.22 -7.05
C ILE A 42 -11.02 17.67 -8.25
N PHE A 43 -10.66 18.80 -8.89
CA PHE A 43 -11.36 19.33 -10.07
C PHE A 43 -11.34 18.41 -11.30
N ARG A 44 -10.37 17.48 -11.42
CA ARG A 44 -10.32 16.51 -12.52
C ARG A 44 -11.19 15.28 -12.27
N ALA A 45 -11.47 14.96 -11.00
CA ALA A 45 -12.33 13.84 -10.63
C ALA A 45 -13.79 14.07 -11.07
N GLU A 46 -14.23 15.32 -11.23
CA GLU A 46 -15.58 15.69 -11.71
C GLU A 46 -15.85 15.25 -13.16
N THR A 47 -14.80 14.96 -13.94
CA THR A 47 -14.91 14.57 -15.36
C THR A 47 -14.64 13.08 -15.62
N LEU A 48 -14.26 12.32 -14.59
CA LEU A 48 -13.88 10.91 -14.69
C LEU A 48 -15.04 10.03 -14.21
N SER A 49 -15.25 8.89 -14.88
CA SER A 49 -16.20 7.88 -14.39
C SER A 49 -15.69 7.27 -13.08
N THR A 50 -16.60 6.69 -12.28
CA THR A 50 -16.24 6.00 -11.03
C THR A 50 -15.18 4.93 -11.25
N GLU A 51 -15.26 4.20 -12.38
CA GLU A 51 -14.28 3.18 -12.78
C GLU A 51 -12.91 3.80 -13.08
N GLN A 52 -12.88 4.95 -13.76
CA GLN A 52 -11.64 5.68 -14.01
C GLN A 52 -11.02 6.18 -12.72
N ILE A 53 -11.81 6.72 -11.79
CA ILE A 53 -11.32 7.15 -10.47
C ILE A 53 -10.72 5.96 -9.71
N GLY A 54 -11.41 4.82 -9.69
CA GLY A 54 -10.94 3.59 -9.07
C GLY A 54 -9.64 3.03 -9.68
N MET A 55 -9.45 3.16 -11.00
CA MET A 55 -8.20 2.77 -11.67
C MET A 55 -7.00 3.61 -11.27
N PHE A 56 -7.20 4.88 -10.91
CA PHE A 56 -6.12 5.76 -10.45
C PHE A 56 -5.99 5.80 -8.92
N GLU A 57 -6.74 4.95 -8.22
CA GLU A 57 -6.79 4.92 -6.77
C GLU A 57 -5.64 4.07 -6.20
N GLY A 58 -4.53 4.73 -5.87
CA GLY A 58 -3.32 4.07 -5.36
C GLY A 58 -2.13 4.19 -6.31
N ASP A 59 -1.11 3.38 -6.05
CA ASP A 59 0.13 3.35 -6.83
C ASP A 59 0.16 2.25 -7.90
N ILE A 60 -0.64 1.19 -7.71
CA ILE A 60 -0.75 0.04 -8.62
C ILE A 60 -2.20 -0.11 -9.09
N ILE A 61 -2.39 -0.17 -10.40
CA ILE A 61 -3.64 -0.58 -11.04
C ILE A 61 -3.69 -2.11 -11.00
N THR A 62 -4.76 -2.63 -10.41
CA THR A 62 -4.98 -4.06 -10.21
C THR A 62 -5.82 -4.67 -11.33
N PRO A 63 -5.70 -5.99 -11.58
CA PRO A 63 -6.62 -6.71 -12.43
C PRO A 63 -8.00 -6.85 -11.75
N LYS A 64 -9.01 -7.25 -12.52
CA LYS A 64 -10.41 -7.35 -12.06
C LYS A 64 -10.58 -8.25 -10.83
N GLU A 65 -9.80 -9.31 -10.73
CA GLU A 65 -9.82 -10.27 -9.61
C GLU A 65 -9.23 -9.69 -8.31
N TRP A 66 -8.68 -8.48 -8.37
CA TRP A 66 -8.08 -7.72 -7.27
C TRP A 66 -8.69 -6.31 -7.19
N ASP A 67 -9.90 -6.11 -7.72
CA ASP A 67 -10.52 -4.79 -7.84
C ASP A 67 -10.81 -4.16 -6.46
N HIS A 68 -11.18 -4.94 -5.44
CA HIS A 68 -11.39 -4.48 -4.07
C HIS A 68 -10.09 -4.19 -3.29
N VAL A 69 -8.92 -4.30 -3.91
CA VAL A 69 -7.62 -4.10 -3.27
C VAL A 69 -6.93 -2.85 -3.80
N ARG A 70 -6.45 -2.03 -2.88
CA ARG A 70 -5.61 -0.87 -3.15
C ARG A 70 -4.18 -1.08 -2.68
N PHE A 71 -3.22 -0.59 -3.46
CA PHE A 71 -1.81 -0.58 -3.07
C PHE A 71 -1.27 0.83 -2.92
N GLU A 72 -0.58 1.07 -1.81
CA GLU A 72 0.23 2.26 -1.59
C GLU A 72 1.70 1.82 -1.45
N CYS A 73 2.61 2.50 -2.14
CA CYS A 73 4.02 2.15 -2.26
C CYS A 73 4.90 3.23 -1.63
N LYS A 74 5.80 2.84 -0.72
CA LYS A 74 6.81 3.77 -0.17
C LYS A 74 8.20 3.18 -0.26
N PHE A 75 9.16 3.99 -0.70
CA PHE A 75 10.57 3.62 -0.67
C PHE A 75 11.30 4.60 0.23
N TYR A 76 11.97 4.07 1.26
CA TYR A 76 12.66 4.92 2.23
C TYR A 76 14.09 4.45 2.52
N LYS A 77 14.95 5.41 2.89
CA LYS A 77 16.38 5.12 3.10
C LYS A 77 16.62 4.44 4.44
N LYS A 78 15.94 4.87 5.50
CA LYS A 78 16.13 4.39 6.88
C LYS A 78 14.89 4.68 7.69
N ILE A 79 14.33 3.70 8.40
CA ILE A 79 13.30 3.95 9.41
C ILE A 79 13.96 4.21 10.77
N SER A 80 13.37 5.10 11.58
CA SER A 80 13.76 5.26 12.98
C SER A 80 12.99 4.26 13.83
N TRP A 81 13.56 3.08 14.06
CA TRP A 81 12.93 2.04 14.88
C TRP A 81 12.59 2.54 16.29
N ASN A 82 13.37 3.47 16.84
CA ASN A 82 13.10 4.09 18.14
C ASN A 82 11.78 4.88 18.15
N ASN A 83 11.38 5.48 17.02
CA ASN A 83 10.14 6.24 16.94
C ASN A 83 8.91 5.34 17.00
N LEU A 84 9.02 4.09 16.54
CA LEU A 84 7.91 3.13 16.60
C LEU A 84 7.48 2.81 18.03
N TRP A 85 8.40 2.94 18.99
CA TRP A 85 8.15 2.71 20.42
C TRP A 85 7.70 3.96 21.17
N GLN A 86 7.66 5.12 20.51
CA GLN A 86 7.15 6.34 21.12
C GLN A 86 5.63 6.31 21.17
N PHE A 87 5.05 7.02 22.16
CA PHE A 87 3.60 7.12 22.32
C PHE A 87 2.89 7.63 21.06
N ASP A 88 3.51 8.55 20.34
CA ASP A 88 2.97 9.12 19.10
C ASP A 88 3.27 8.27 17.85
N GLY A 89 4.06 7.22 18.00
CA GLY A 89 4.57 6.39 16.91
C GLY A 89 5.51 7.14 15.96
N ASP A 90 5.81 6.52 14.82
CA ASP A 90 6.58 7.16 13.77
C ASP A 90 5.67 8.02 12.88
N LYS A 91 6.00 9.31 12.78
CA LYS A 91 5.21 10.28 12.03
C LYS A 91 5.09 9.93 10.55
N GLU A 92 6.18 9.50 9.92
CA GLU A 92 6.16 9.17 8.48
C GLU A 92 5.32 7.91 8.24
N LEU A 93 5.48 6.88 9.08
CA LEU A 93 4.68 5.67 9.01
C LEU A 93 3.18 5.97 9.22
N ASN A 94 2.84 6.82 10.18
CA ASN A 94 1.46 7.27 10.40
C ASN A 94 0.88 7.95 9.14
N GLU A 95 1.65 8.85 8.52
CA GLU A 95 1.23 9.53 7.28
C GLU A 95 1.04 8.54 6.11
N TRP A 96 1.90 7.52 5.99
CA TRP A 96 1.79 6.51 4.94
C TRP A 96 0.59 5.59 5.13
N ILE A 97 0.33 5.15 6.36
CA ILE A 97 -0.85 4.34 6.68
C ILE A 97 -2.11 5.16 6.40
N GLN A 98 -2.12 6.44 6.77
CA GLN A 98 -3.24 7.33 6.49
C GLN A 98 -3.47 7.51 4.98
N GLN A 99 -2.42 7.55 4.17
CA GLN A 99 -2.53 7.58 2.71
C GLN A 99 -3.06 6.25 2.16
N ALA A 100 -2.67 5.13 2.75
CA ALA A 100 -3.17 3.80 2.37
C ALA A 100 -4.68 3.65 2.64
N GLU A 101 -5.14 4.14 3.79
CA GLU A 101 -6.54 4.06 4.26
C GLU A 101 -7.51 5.02 3.53
N GLN A 102 -7.01 6.10 2.91
CA GLN A 102 -7.86 7.13 2.25
C GLN A 102 -8.57 6.67 0.95
N GLY A 103 -8.39 5.42 0.54
CA GLY A 103 -9.07 4.85 -0.61
C GLY A 103 -10.57 4.58 -0.40
N THR A 104 -11.28 4.34 -1.49
CA THR A 104 -12.62 3.77 -1.54
C THR A 104 -12.61 2.24 -1.46
N ARG A 105 -11.47 1.59 -1.80
CA ARG A 105 -11.35 0.13 -1.73
C ARG A 105 -11.34 -0.38 -0.28
N PRO A 106 -12.08 -1.45 0.04
CA PRO A 106 -12.18 -1.97 1.42
C PRO A 106 -10.88 -2.61 1.92
N TYR A 107 -10.07 -3.15 1.01
CA TYR A 107 -8.79 -3.75 1.34
C TYR A 107 -7.66 -2.87 0.82
N TRP A 108 -6.67 -2.63 1.65
CA TRP A 108 -5.50 -1.85 1.28
C TRP A 108 -4.22 -2.48 1.82
N PHE A 109 -3.15 -2.35 1.04
CA PHE A 109 -1.81 -2.75 1.43
C PHE A 109 -0.88 -1.56 1.27
N LEU A 110 -0.22 -1.17 2.37
CA LEU A 110 0.95 -0.30 2.29
C LEU A 110 2.19 -1.18 2.14
N CYS A 111 2.76 -1.18 0.95
CA CYS A 111 3.97 -1.91 0.60
C CYS A 111 5.17 -0.97 0.64
N PHE A 112 6.05 -1.14 1.62
CA PHE A 112 7.22 -0.27 1.75
C PHE A 112 8.53 -1.04 1.75
N LYS A 113 9.55 -0.43 1.14
CA LYS A 113 10.90 -0.97 1.06
C LYS A 113 11.85 -0.05 1.80
N ILE A 114 12.61 -0.61 2.73
CA ILE A 114 13.70 0.09 3.41
C ILE A 114 15.02 -0.40 2.83
N ASN A 115 15.84 0.55 2.38
CA ASN A 115 17.12 0.25 1.76
C ASN A 115 18.03 -0.60 2.68
N ASN A 116 18.54 -1.72 2.17
CA ASN A 116 19.40 -2.67 2.89
C ASN A 116 18.77 -3.35 4.12
N ILE A 117 17.45 -3.30 4.29
CA ILE A 117 16.76 -4.00 5.38
C ILE A 117 15.79 -5.03 4.80
N GLY A 118 14.84 -4.60 3.98
CA GLY A 118 13.81 -5.51 3.49
C GLY A 118 12.63 -4.80 2.86
N LYS A 119 11.63 -5.60 2.51
CA LYS A 119 10.33 -5.19 1.96
C LYS A 119 9.26 -5.63 2.94
N PHE A 120 8.30 -4.77 3.20
CA PHE A 120 7.30 -4.97 4.22
C PHE A 120 5.92 -4.66 3.66
N VAL A 121 4.91 -5.31 4.23
CA VAL A 121 3.50 -5.07 3.94
C VAL A 121 2.80 -4.67 5.24
N VAL A 122 1.96 -3.64 5.14
CA VAL A 122 1.07 -3.21 6.22
C VAL A 122 -0.38 -3.33 5.77
N PHE A 123 -1.22 -3.85 6.67
CA PHE A 123 -2.67 -3.96 6.48
C PHE A 123 -3.39 -3.93 7.84
N PRO A 124 -4.70 -3.62 7.88
CA PRO A 124 -5.45 -3.55 9.12
C PRO A 124 -5.49 -4.87 9.90
N ALA A 125 -5.41 -4.81 11.23
CA ALA A 125 -5.36 -6.00 12.08
C ALA A 125 -6.67 -6.82 12.10
N HIS A 126 -7.80 -6.22 11.74
CA HIS A 126 -9.06 -6.96 11.56
C HIS A 126 -9.01 -7.88 10.32
N GLN A 127 -8.00 -7.75 9.45
CA GLN A 127 -7.74 -8.63 8.32
C GLN A 127 -6.72 -9.74 8.70
N SER A 128 -6.86 -10.30 9.90
CA SER A 128 -5.99 -11.36 10.44
C SER A 128 -6.16 -12.71 9.74
N PHE A 129 -7.04 -12.82 8.76
CA PHE A 129 -7.25 -14.02 7.94
C PHE A 129 -6.13 -14.28 6.92
N TYR A 130 -5.24 -13.30 6.67
CA TYR A 130 -4.05 -13.54 5.85
C TYR A 130 -3.04 -14.44 6.56
N ARG A 131 -2.26 -15.18 5.78
CA ARG A 131 -1.18 -16.06 6.24
C ARG A 131 0.14 -15.28 6.29
N PHE A 132 0.68 -15.11 7.49
CA PHE A 132 1.97 -14.46 7.74
C PHE A 132 2.63 -15.04 8.99
N SER A 133 3.95 -14.86 9.11
CA SER A 133 4.74 -15.38 10.23
C SER A 133 5.03 -14.28 11.27
N SER A 134 6.29 -13.93 11.47
CA SER A 134 6.72 -12.87 12.35
C SER A 134 6.13 -11.53 11.91
N HIS A 135 5.52 -10.83 12.85
CA HIS A 135 4.83 -9.58 12.61
C HIS A 135 5.03 -8.61 13.76
N LEU A 136 4.88 -7.33 13.47
CA LEU A 136 4.75 -6.26 14.43
C LEU A 136 3.30 -5.76 14.41
N ILE A 137 2.68 -5.58 15.57
CA ILE A 137 1.41 -4.86 15.69
C ILE A 137 1.76 -3.39 15.92
N TYR A 138 1.28 -2.53 15.02
CA TYR A 138 1.49 -1.09 15.09
C TYR A 138 0.15 -0.37 15.17
N THR A 139 -0.01 0.48 16.17
CA THR A 139 -1.22 1.27 16.36
C THR A 139 -0.93 2.72 15.95
N PRO A 140 -1.30 3.13 14.72
CA PRO A 140 -0.99 4.47 14.24
C PRO A 140 -1.80 5.51 15.02
N LYS A 141 -1.16 6.64 15.32
CA LYS A 141 -1.86 7.82 15.82
C LYS A 141 -2.50 8.54 14.63
N SER A 142 -3.80 8.32 14.41
CA SER A 142 -4.55 9.00 13.36
C SER A 142 -5.15 10.32 13.88
N ILE A 143 -5.16 11.37 13.04
CA ILE A 143 -5.82 12.66 13.34
C ILE A 143 -7.34 12.49 13.56
N LYS A 144 -7.93 11.39 13.06
CA LYS A 144 -9.35 11.06 13.22
C LYS A 144 -9.65 10.21 14.47
N CYS A 145 -8.68 9.98 15.35
CA CYS A 145 -8.81 9.11 16.54
C CYS A 145 -9.18 7.65 16.22
N THR A 146 -8.94 7.18 14.99
CA THR A 146 -9.04 5.76 14.64
C THR A 146 -7.72 5.08 14.97
N TYR A 147 -7.66 4.46 16.15
CA TYR A 147 -6.54 3.61 16.58
C TYR A 147 -6.66 2.21 15.97
N THR A 148 -6.94 2.10 14.68
CA THR A 148 -7.06 0.79 14.02
C THR A 148 -5.68 0.14 14.00
N PRO A 149 -5.43 -0.93 14.79
CA PRO A 149 -4.13 -1.55 14.79
C PRO A 149 -3.86 -2.13 13.39
N CYS A 150 -2.60 -2.14 12.99
CA CYS A 150 -2.15 -2.68 11.72
C CYS A 150 -1.09 -3.75 11.97
N PHE A 151 -1.06 -4.77 11.14
CA PHE A 151 0.06 -5.69 11.09
C PHE A 151 1.11 -5.14 10.15
N ILE A 152 2.38 -5.21 10.56
CA ILE A 152 3.55 -4.99 9.72
C ILE A 152 4.29 -6.30 9.61
N VAL A 153 4.40 -6.82 8.39
CA VAL A 153 4.99 -8.14 8.11
C VAL A 153 6.07 -8.03 7.04
N SER A 154 6.97 -9.01 6.97
CA SER A 154 7.83 -9.16 5.80
C SER A 154 6.97 -9.44 4.56
N MET A 155 7.32 -8.83 3.44
CA MET A 155 6.67 -9.11 2.16
C MET A 155 7.11 -10.45 1.57
N ASP A 156 8.23 -11.02 2.03
CA ASP A 156 8.77 -12.25 1.47
C ASP A 156 7.75 -13.39 1.62
N SER A 157 7.32 -13.96 0.48
CA SER A 157 6.28 -14.99 0.37
C SER A 157 4.88 -14.56 0.85
N PHE A 158 4.67 -13.32 1.28
CA PHE A 158 3.38 -12.87 1.79
C PHE A 158 2.31 -12.96 0.71
N PHE A 159 2.55 -12.39 -0.47
CA PHE A 159 1.53 -12.39 -1.52
C PHE A 159 1.30 -13.79 -2.06
N GLU A 160 2.36 -14.57 -2.30
CA GLU A 160 2.29 -15.95 -2.78
C GLU A 160 1.40 -16.84 -1.89
N ASN A 161 1.52 -16.68 -0.57
CA ASN A 161 0.73 -17.46 0.39
C ASN A 161 -0.74 -17.02 0.48
N ASN A 162 -1.06 -15.83 -0.04
CA ASN A 162 -2.35 -15.15 0.13
C ASN A 162 -3.10 -14.86 -1.16
N ILE A 163 -2.58 -15.23 -2.35
CA ILE A 163 -3.24 -14.98 -3.65
C ILE A 163 -4.71 -15.40 -3.62
N ASN A 164 -4.99 -16.65 -3.25
CA ASN A 164 -6.35 -17.19 -3.26
C ASN A 164 -7.27 -16.44 -2.29
N ILE A 165 -6.76 -16.10 -1.09
CA ILE A 165 -7.52 -15.36 -0.09
C ILE A 165 -7.88 -13.99 -0.64
N ILE A 166 -6.93 -13.29 -1.25
CA ILE A 166 -7.14 -11.95 -1.79
C ILE A 166 -8.13 -11.98 -2.97
N GLU A 167 -8.06 -12.99 -3.84
CA GLU A 167 -8.99 -13.15 -4.96
C GLU A 167 -10.41 -13.50 -4.51
N GLU A 168 -10.56 -14.20 -3.38
CA GLU A 168 -11.86 -14.49 -2.79
C GLU A 168 -12.55 -13.26 -2.21
N LEU A 169 -11.82 -12.18 -1.88
CA LEU A 169 -12.39 -10.92 -1.39
C LEU A 169 -13.17 -10.15 -2.46
N ASN A 170 -13.05 -10.54 -3.73
CA ASN A 170 -13.77 -9.95 -4.87
C ASN A 170 -15.04 -10.72 -5.26
N LYS A 171 -15.37 -11.80 -4.53
CA LYS A 171 -16.63 -12.55 -4.71
C LYS A 171 -17.71 -12.01 -3.78
#